data_AF-A0A2S4ZXW4-F1
#
_entry.id   AF-A0A2S4ZXW4-F1
#
_cell.length_a   1.000
_cell.length_b   1.000
_cell.length_c   1.000
_cell.angle_alpha   90.00
_cell.angle_beta   90.00
_cell.angle_gamma   90.00
#
_symmetry.space_group_name_H-M   'P 1'
#
loop_
_entity.id
_entity.type
_entity.pdbx_description
1 polymer ?
#
loop_
_entity_poly.entity_id
_entity_poly.type
_entity_poly.pdbx_seq_one_letter_code
_entity_poly.pdbx_strand_id
1 'polypeptide(L)'
;MTKQHGLIKLEGTIEDISFYKRNGTYFARRKGGVSGNRIARDPSYARTRENNSEFGRAGKASKLIRQSLGPLLQPYNTRNLHTRLVTLLLGIIKTDNINARGQRTIQNGELGFLQGFEFNEDCPLGTSIYVAYGTSIDRTTGILTVQIPEFNPISDLVSPSGATHFQLVMAGMAPNFDNLSSEVQSTRSAFLPLTNSIAAAQTLTVTLTAINDFPLVQILGIEFFQEVNGQYYPLNNFSFNALKMIGVSSE
;
A
#
# COMPACT_ATOMS: atom_id res chain seq x y z
N MET A 1 -20.90 23.68 18.21
CA MET A 1 -21.73 22.88 17.28
C MET A 1 -23.08 22.64 17.92
N THR A 2 -24.18 22.78 17.17
CA THR A 2 -25.54 22.62 17.69
C THR A 2 -25.83 21.15 18.01
N LYS A 3 -26.24 20.87 19.25
CA LYS A 3 -26.61 19.54 19.73
C LYS A 3 -28.11 19.29 19.52
N GLN A 4 -28.47 18.07 19.12
CA GLN A 4 -29.87 17.65 19.03
C GLN A 4 -30.31 17.07 20.37
N HIS A 5 -31.26 17.74 21.04
CA HIS A 5 -31.79 17.33 22.35
C HIS A 5 -33.15 16.61 22.28
N GLY A 6 -33.75 16.48 21.10
CA GLY A 6 -35.07 15.86 20.91
C GLY A 6 -35.08 14.34 21.11
N LEU A 7 -36.26 13.79 21.45
CA LEU A 7 -36.49 12.36 21.65
C LEU A 7 -36.24 11.54 20.36
N ILE A 8 -36.62 12.12 19.21
CA ILE A 8 -36.41 11.52 17.89
C ILE A 8 -34.97 11.80 17.45
N LYS A 9 -34.23 10.73 17.19
CA LYS A 9 -32.85 10.75 16.69
C LYS A 9 -32.88 10.66 15.17
N LEU A 10 -32.17 11.56 14.50
CA LEU A 10 -32.11 11.61 13.04
C LEU A 10 -30.66 11.37 12.60
N GLU A 11 -30.49 10.58 11.54
CA GLU A 11 -29.22 10.41 10.83
C GLU A 11 -29.51 10.56 9.33
N GLY A 12 -28.74 11.41 8.63
CA GLY A 12 -28.97 11.72 7.23
C GLY A 12 -29.06 13.22 6.95
N THR A 13 -29.54 13.59 5.76
CA THR A 13 -29.69 15.00 5.35
C THR A 13 -31.13 15.26 4.92
N ILE A 14 -31.74 16.30 5.48
CA ILE A 14 -33.04 16.83 5.06
C ILE A 14 -32.78 18.25 4.59
N GLU A 15 -32.99 18.50 3.29
CA GLU A 15 -32.71 19.77 2.64
C GLU A 15 -31.29 20.32 2.99
N ASP A 16 -31.25 21.47 3.66
CA ASP A 16 -30.05 22.16 4.10
C ASP A 16 -29.58 21.72 5.48
N ILE A 17 -30.14 20.69 6.12
CA ILE A 17 -29.74 20.26 7.46
C ILE A 17 -29.22 18.83 7.42
N SER A 18 -27.95 18.66 7.81
CA SER A 18 -27.34 17.35 8.01
C SER A 18 -27.37 16.97 9.50
N PHE A 19 -27.94 15.81 9.79
CA PHE A 19 -28.00 15.17 11.10
C PHE A 19 -26.98 14.04 11.16
N TYR A 20 -26.12 14.03 12.18
CA TYR A 20 -25.07 13.02 12.32
C TYR A 20 -24.71 12.78 13.79
N LYS A 21 -24.13 11.61 14.05
CA LYS A 21 -23.67 11.19 15.37
C LYS A 21 -22.15 11.28 15.46
N ARG A 22 -21.63 11.91 16.52
CA ARG A 22 -20.20 11.93 16.83
C ARG A 22 -20.01 11.70 18.32
N ASN A 23 -19.17 10.73 18.68
CA ASN A 23 -18.87 10.35 20.07
C ASN A 23 -20.16 10.17 20.92
N GLY A 24 -21.15 9.45 20.39
CA GLY A 24 -22.41 9.19 21.08
C GLY A 24 -23.43 10.34 21.10
N THR A 25 -23.05 11.56 20.72
CA THR A 25 -23.92 12.74 20.71
C THR A 25 -24.46 13.03 19.31
N TYR A 26 -25.73 13.40 19.21
CA TYR A 26 -26.37 13.79 17.96
C TYR A 26 -26.20 15.28 17.70
N PHE A 27 -25.84 15.61 16.46
CA PHE A 27 -25.60 16.98 15.99
C PHE A 27 -26.44 17.26 14.77
N ALA A 28 -26.92 18.50 14.67
CA ALA A 28 -27.49 19.05 13.45
C ALA A 28 -26.63 20.22 12.98
N ARG A 29 -26.36 20.29 11.69
CA ARG A 29 -25.70 21.45 11.08
C ARG A 29 -26.43 21.85 9.82
N ARG A 30 -26.53 23.17 9.58
CA ARG A 30 -26.87 23.64 8.24
C ARG A 30 -25.73 23.24 7.29
N LYS A 31 -26.07 22.87 6.06
CA LYS A 31 -25.16 22.56 4.97
C LYS A 31 -24.38 23.83 4.66
N GLY A 32 -23.17 23.90 5.21
CA GLY A 32 -22.21 24.96 4.91
C GLY A 32 -21.39 24.64 3.68
N GLY A 33 -20.62 25.62 3.22
CA GLY A 33 -19.73 25.48 2.08
C GLY A 33 -20.34 25.89 0.75
N VAL A 34 -19.52 25.81 -0.28
CA VAL A 34 -19.83 26.27 -1.64
C VAL A 34 -20.54 25.14 -2.39
N SER A 35 -21.56 25.44 -3.19
CA SER A 35 -22.27 24.42 -3.95
C SER A 35 -21.35 23.74 -4.97
N GLY A 36 -21.56 22.44 -5.22
CA GLY A 36 -20.79 21.68 -6.21
C GLY A 36 -20.86 22.31 -7.61
N ASN A 37 -22.03 22.81 -8.01
CA ASN A 37 -22.21 23.54 -9.27
C ASN A 37 -21.36 24.81 -9.35
N ARG A 38 -21.23 25.54 -8.24
CA ARG A 38 -20.35 26.72 -8.19
C ARG A 38 -18.89 26.30 -8.29
N ILE A 39 -18.44 25.29 -7.54
CA ILE A 39 -17.06 24.76 -7.67
C ILE A 39 -16.77 24.32 -9.12
N ALA A 40 -17.75 23.70 -9.79
CA ALA A 40 -17.61 23.20 -11.15
C ALA A 40 -17.47 24.32 -12.21
N ARG A 41 -18.17 25.45 -12.04
CA ARG A 41 -18.31 26.47 -13.09
C ARG A 41 -17.63 27.80 -12.81
N ASP A 42 -17.52 28.19 -11.54
CA ASP A 42 -17.00 29.51 -11.15
C ASP A 42 -15.47 29.55 -11.38
N PRO A 43 -14.94 30.56 -12.11
CA PRO A 43 -13.51 30.69 -12.38
C PRO A 43 -12.64 30.76 -11.11
N SER A 44 -13.17 31.30 -10.01
CA SER A 44 -12.44 31.40 -8.75
C SER A 44 -12.07 30.03 -8.15
N TYR A 45 -12.74 28.96 -8.55
CA TYR A 45 -12.48 27.58 -8.10
C TYR A 45 -11.64 26.76 -9.08
N ALA A 46 -11.00 27.36 -10.09
CA ALA A 46 -10.14 26.65 -11.03
C ALA A 46 -9.08 25.79 -10.33
N ARG A 47 -8.36 26.38 -9.36
CA ARG A 47 -7.34 25.68 -8.56
C ARG A 47 -7.91 24.52 -7.72
N THR A 48 -9.14 24.67 -7.23
CA THR A 48 -9.84 23.61 -6.49
C THR A 48 -10.16 22.44 -7.41
N ARG A 49 -10.63 22.71 -8.64
CA ARG A 49 -10.92 21.66 -9.63
C ARG A 49 -9.66 20.92 -10.06
N GLU A 50 -8.57 21.65 -10.31
CA GLU A 50 -7.27 21.07 -10.64
C GLU A 50 -6.79 20.10 -9.54
N ASN A 51 -6.79 20.55 -8.28
CA ASN A 51 -6.40 19.70 -7.16
C ASN A 51 -7.33 18.48 -7.00
N ASN A 52 -8.65 18.67 -7.19
CA ASN A 52 -9.62 17.58 -7.11
C ASN A 52 -9.38 16.51 -8.19
N SER A 53 -8.99 16.92 -9.40
CA SER A 53 -8.64 16.01 -10.49
C SER A 53 -7.42 15.15 -10.13
N GLU A 54 -6.33 15.79 -9.69
CA GLU A 54 -5.10 15.11 -9.27
C GLU A 54 -5.35 14.19 -8.06
N PHE A 55 -6.14 14.63 -7.08
CA PHE A 55 -6.56 13.80 -5.94
C PHE A 55 -7.40 12.60 -6.36
N GLY A 56 -8.34 12.78 -7.29
CA GLY A 56 -9.14 11.70 -7.85
C GLY A 56 -8.28 10.64 -8.55
N ARG A 57 -7.25 11.08 -9.30
CA ARG A 57 -6.29 10.18 -9.96
C ARG A 57 -5.46 9.39 -8.94
N ALA A 58 -4.90 10.06 -7.93
CA ALA A 58 -4.19 9.39 -6.83
C ALA A 58 -5.08 8.38 -6.07
N GLY A 59 -6.36 8.73 -5.83
CA GLY A 59 -7.35 7.85 -5.21
C GLY A 59 -7.58 6.57 -6.02
N LYS A 60 -7.74 6.69 -7.34
CA LYS A 60 -7.93 5.55 -8.26
C LYS A 60 -6.69 4.64 -8.31
N ALA A 61 -5.50 5.23 -8.42
CA ALA A 61 -4.25 4.47 -8.41
C ALA A 61 -3.98 3.78 -7.06
N SER A 62 -4.29 4.45 -5.96
CA SER A 62 -4.23 3.86 -4.62
C SER A 62 -5.17 2.66 -4.50
N LYS A 63 -6.38 2.75 -5.08
CA LYS A 63 -7.31 1.62 -5.17
C LYS A 63 -6.73 0.48 -6.02
N LEU A 64 -6.16 0.78 -7.19
CA LEU A 64 -5.52 -0.21 -8.07
C LEU A 64 -4.48 -1.02 -7.29
N ILE A 65 -3.48 -0.37 -6.70
CA ILE A 65 -2.39 -1.04 -5.95
C ILE A 65 -2.97 -1.95 -4.86
N ARG A 66 -3.92 -1.46 -4.06
CA ARG A 66 -4.52 -2.26 -2.98
C ARG A 66 -5.33 -3.45 -3.48
N GLN A 67 -6.04 -3.30 -4.60
CA GLN A 67 -6.83 -4.40 -5.17
C GLN A 67 -5.91 -5.46 -5.78
N SER A 68 -4.89 -5.03 -6.53
CA SER A 68 -3.91 -5.91 -7.17
C SER A 68 -3.10 -6.72 -6.14
N LEU A 69 -2.78 -6.11 -4.99
CA LEU A 69 -2.07 -6.78 -3.89
C LEU A 69 -3.02 -7.36 -2.83
N GLY A 70 -4.34 -7.36 -3.04
CA GLY A 70 -5.33 -7.76 -2.04
C GLY A 70 -5.05 -9.13 -1.38
N PRO A 71 -4.79 -10.20 -2.16
CA PRO A 71 -4.43 -11.51 -1.61
C PRO A 71 -3.13 -11.50 -0.80
N LEU A 72 -2.15 -10.69 -1.21
CA LEU A 72 -0.87 -10.54 -0.51
C LEU A 72 -1.03 -9.75 0.79
N LEU A 73 -1.95 -8.79 0.85
CA LEU A 73 -2.12 -7.89 2.00
C LEU A 73 -2.92 -8.50 3.17
N GLN A 74 -3.54 -9.67 2.99
CA GLN A 74 -4.38 -10.29 4.03
C GLN A 74 -3.68 -10.49 5.39
N PRO A 75 -2.43 -11.00 5.46
CA PRO A 75 -1.75 -11.21 6.73
C PRO A 75 -1.01 -9.96 7.25
N TYR A 76 -1.32 -8.76 6.75
CA TYR A 76 -0.63 -7.52 7.15
C TYR A 76 -1.60 -6.51 7.78
N ASN A 77 -1.12 -5.80 8.81
CA ASN A 77 -1.87 -4.67 9.34
C ASN A 77 -1.80 -3.48 8.37
N THR A 78 -2.90 -3.21 7.68
CA THR A 78 -2.99 -2.18 6.63
C THR A 78 -3.76 -0.95 7.08
N ARG A 79 -3.67 -0.61 8.38
CA ARG A 79 -4.30 0.60 8.93
C ARG A 79 -3.89 1.83 8.12
N ASN A 80 -4.89 2.66 7.79
CA ASN A 80 -4.71 3.90 7.03
C ASN A 80 -4.03 3.75 5.65
N LEU A 81 -3.86 2.53 5.12
CA LEU A 81 -3.10 2.26 3.89
C LEU A 81 -3.59 3.10 2.71
N HIS A 82 -4.90 3.28 2.58
CA HIS A 82 -5.50 4.14 1.56
C HIS A 82 -4.95 5.57 1.62
N THR A 83 -5.01 6.21 2.79
CA THR A 83 -4.60 7.60 2.97
C THR A 83 -3.10 7.77 2.73
N ARG A 84 -2.29 6.83 3.23
CA ARG A 84 -0.83 6.83 3.06
C ARG A 84 -0.43 6.72 1.59
N LEU A 85 -1.02 5.76 0.86
CA LEU A 85 -0.80 5.60 -0.57
C LEU A 85 -1.28 6.82 -1.37
N VAL A 86 -2.46 7.39 -1.06
CA VAL A 86 -2.95 8.58 -1.75
C VAL A 86 -2.01 9.77 -1.55
N THR A 87 -1.52 9.99 -0.33
CA THR A 87 -0.55 11.07 -0.06
C THR A 87 0.74 10.89 -0.85
N LEU A 88 1.28 9.67 -0.90
CA LEU A 88 2.48 9.37 -1.69
C LEU A 88 2.25 9.62 -3.18
N LEU A 89 1.18 9.06 -3.74
CA LEU A 89 0.85 9.20 -5.17
C LEU A 89 0.54 10.65 -5.55
N LEU A 90 -0.06 11.44 -4.66
CA LEU A 90 -0.21 12.89 -4.85
C LEU A 90 1.14 13.61 -4.88
N GLY A 91 2.11 13.17 -4.10
CA GLY A 91 3.49 13.65 -4.16
C GLY A 91 4.08 13.38 -5.54
N ILE A 92 3.96 12.15 -6.03
CA ILE A 92 4.44 11.71 -7.35
C ILE A 92 3.76 12.50 -8.49
N ILE A 93 2.43 12.64 -8.48
CA ILE A 93 1.72 13.43 -9.50
C ILE A 93 2.25 14.86 -9.59
N LYS A 94 2.66 15.45 -8.46
CA LYS A 94 3.15 16.84 -8.48
C LYS A 94 4.53 17.00 -9.12
N THR A 95 5.28 15.92 -9.31
CA THR A 95 6.59 15.96 -9.97
C THR A 95 6.50 15.77 -11.49
N ASP A 96 5.31 15.52 -12.03
CA ASP A 96 5.06 15.54 -13.48
C ASP A 96 5.30 16.96 -14.02
N ASN A 97 6.34 17.09 -14.84
CA ASN A 97 6.76 18.32 -15.49
C ASN A 97 6.27 18.43 -16.95
N ILE A 98 5.57 17.41 -17.46
CA ILE A 98 5.06 17.34 -18.83
C ILE A 98 3.67 17.97 -18.90
N ASN A 99 2.78 17.61 -17.97
CA ASN A 99 1.40 18.05 -17.99
C ASN A 99 1.15 19.30 -17.14
N ALA A 100 0.21 20.13 -17.59
CA ALA A 100 -0.27 21.26 -16.80
C ALA A 100 -0.98 20.80 -15.51
N ARG A 101 -1.05 21.71 -14.53
CA ARG A 101 -1.75 21.48 -13.26
C ARG A 101 -3.20 21.02 -13.49
N GLY A 102 -3.66 20.04 -12.72
CA GLY A 102 -4.95 19.38 -12.90
C GLY A 102 -4.96 18.25 -13.93
N GLN A 103 -3.97 18.22 -14.84
CA GLN A 103 -3.79 17.18 -15.86
C GLN A 103 -2.59 16.26 -15.59
N ARG A 104 -1.80 16.55 -14.56
CA ARG A 104 -0.65 15.72 -14.16
C ARG A 104 -1.02 14.27 -13.88
N THR A 105 -0.17 13.36 -14.34
CA THR A 105 -0.35 11.90 -14.25
C THR A 105 0.66 11.27 -13.31
N ILE A 106 0.47 9.99 -12.99
CA ILE A 106 1.39 9.26 -12.10
C ILE A 106 2.59 8.74 -12.90
N GLN A 107 2.36 8.30 -14.12
CA GLN A 107 3.36 7.73 -15.04
C GLN A 107 4.45 8.75 -15.39
N ASN A 108 4.05 10.00 -15.61
CA ASN A 108 4.99 11.09 -15.90
C ASN A 108 5.62 11.69 -14.63
N GLY A 109 5.24 11.18 -13.44
CA GLY A 109 5.85 11.55 -12.17
C GLY A 109 7.11 10.73 -11.87
N GLU A 110 7.77 11.06 -10.78
CA GLU A 110 8.96 10.35 -10.31
C GLU A 110 8.52 9.10 -9.53
N LEU A 111 8.44 7.98 -10.22
CA LEU A 111 7.97 6.71 -9.65
C LEU A 111 8.94 6.10 -8.65
N GLY A 112 10.22 6.53 -8.63
CA GLY A 112 11.19 6.11 -7.62
C GLY A 112 10.73 6.39 -6.19
N PHE A 113 9.83 7.37 -5.97
CA PHE A 113 9.23 7.61 -4.65
C PHE A 113 8.32 6.48 -4.15
N LEU A 114 7.89 5.55 -5.00
CA LEU A 114 7.22 4.33 -4.56
C LEU A 114 8.17 3.41 -3.77
N GLN A 115 9.46 3.44 -4.08
CA GLN A 115 10.47 2.69 -3.36
C GLN A 115 10.54 3.20 -1.92
N GLY A 116 10.54 2.27 -0.96
CA GLY A 116 10.52 2.58 0.45
C GLY A 116 9.14 2.54 1.09
N PHE A 117 8.05 2.43 0.32
CA PHE A 117 6.71 2.42 0.88
C PHE A 117 6.46 1.15 1.71
N GLU A 118 6.23 1.33 3.01
CA GLU A 118 5.89 0.26 3.96
C GLU A 118 4.36 0.04 3.99
N PHE A 119 3.87 -1.16 3.70
CA PHE A 119 2.43 -1.43 3.76
C PHE A 119 1.92 -1.54 5.19
N ASN A 120 2.74 -2.06 6.10
CA ASN A 120 2.49 -2.08 7.54
C ASN A 120 3.33 -0.99 8.22
N GLU A 121 2.68 0.07 8.72
CA GLU A 121 3.40 1.15 9.43
C GLU A 121 3.85 0.75 10.83
N ASP A 122 3.20 -0.25 11.44
CA ASP A 122 3.55 -0.74 12.78
C ASP A 122 4.80 -1.65 12.75
N CYS A 123 5.16 -2.16 11.56
CA CYS A 123 6.32 -3.05 11.35
C CYS A 123 7.06 -2.72 10.04
N PRO A 124 7.90 -1.67 10.02
CA PRO A 124 8.75 -1.37 8.86
C PRO A 124 9.75 -2.50 8.59
N LEU A 125 9.94 -2.88 7.33
CA LEU A 125 10.80 -4.02 6.96
C LEU A 125 12.23 -3.89 7.48
N GLY A 126 12.81 -2.68 7.43
CA GLY A 126 14.18 -2.43 7.91
C GLY A 126 14.35 -2.54 9.43
N THR A 127 13.24 -2.63 10.18
CA THR A 127 13.24 -2.92 11.61
C THR A 127 12.80 -4.35 11.94
N SER A 128 12.37 -5.12 10.93
CA SER A 128 11.92 -6.51 11.07
C SER A 128 12.96 -7.51 10.56
N ILE A 129 13.75 -7.11 9.57
CA ILE A 129 14.81 -7.90 8.94
C ILE A 129 16.08 -7.05 8.94
N TYR A 130 17.08 -7.47 9.71
CA TYR A 130 18.40 -6.82 9.78
C TYR A 130 19.41 -7.42 8.79
N VAL A 131 18.95 -8.33 7.93
CA VAL A 131 19.73 -8.96 6.86
C VAL A 131 19.75 -8.07 5.63
N ALA A 132 20.94 -7.82 5.09
CA ALA A 132 21.07 -7.15 3.80
C ALA A 132 20.53 -8.03 2.67
N TYR A 133 19.84 -7.45 1.69
CA TYR A 133 19.31 -8.18 0.54
C TYR A 133 19.67 -7.49 -0.77
N GLY A 134 19.91 -8.30 -1.80
CA GLY A 134 20.08 -7.88 -3.18
C GLY A 134 18.74 -7.84 -3.91
N THR A 135 18.62 -6.91 -4.85
CA THR A 135 17.43 -6.73 -5.69
C THR A 135 17.83 -6.62 -7.15
N SER A 136 17.13 -7.32 -8.03
CA SER A 136 17.31 -7.21 -9.49
C SER A 136 15.95 -7.17 -10.18
N ILE A 137 15.84 -6.28 -11.17
CA ILE A 137 14.68 -6.15 -12.05
C ILE A 137 15.21 -6.17 -13.50
N ASP A 138 14.98 -7.26 -14.22
CA ASP A 138 15.31 -7.38 -15.63
C ASP A 138 14.05 -7.15 -16.47
N ARG A 139 13.95 -5.98 -17.11
CA ARG A 139 12.80 -5.64 -17.96
C ARG A 139 12.75 -6.45 -19.25
N THR A 140 13.90 -6.88 -19.77
CA THR A 140 13.97 -7.62 -21.04
C THR A 140 13.39 -9.00 -20.88
N THR A 141 13.64 -9.65 -19.74
CA THR A 141 13.07 -10.98 -19.44
C THR A 141 11.80 -10.93 -18.59
N GLY A 142 11.51 -9.80 -17.94
CA GLY A 142 10.43 -9.66 -16.97
C GLY A 142 10.75 -10.30 -15.60
N ILE A 143 11.99 -10.74 -15.38
CA ILE A 143 12.39 -11.44 -14.16
C ILE A 143 12.75 -10.43 -13.07
N LEU A 144 12.05 -10.54 -11.94
CA LEU A 144 12.37 -9.81 -10.72
C LEU A 144 12.93 -10.82 -9.71
N THR A 145 14.07 -10.50 -9.11
CA THR A 145 14.72 -11.37 -8.12
C THR A 145 15.11 -10.61 -6.85
N VAL A 146 14.92 -11.25 -5.71
CA VAL A 146 15.46 -10.84 -4.40
C VAL A 146 16.39 -11.94 -3.92
N GLN A 147 17.62 -11.56 -3.56
CA GLN A 147 18.61 -12.46 -2.97
C GLN A 147 18.85 -12.07 -1.52
N ILE A 148 18.63 -13.00 -0.61
CA ILE A 148 18.92 -12.85 0.81
C ILE A 148 20.06 -13.86 1.09
N PRO A 149 21.23 -13.42 1.60
CA PRO A 149 22.33 -14.31 1.94
C PRO A 149 21.92 -15.23 3.09
N GLU A 150 22.82 -16.10 3.55
CA GLU A 150 22.58 -16.83 4.79
C GLU A 150 22.48 -15.87 5.98
N PHE A 151 21.65 -16.20 6.96
CA PHE A 151 21.39 -15.35 8.12
C PHE A 151 20.98 -16.18 9.33
N ASN A 152 21.05 -15.60 10.53
CA ASN A 152 20.56 -16.24 11.74
C ASN A 152 19.16 -15.68 12.08
N PRO A 153 18.09 -16.51 11.99
CA PRO A 153 16.73 -16.06 12.23
C PRO A 153 16.48 -15.43 13.60
N ILE A 154 17.22 -15.82 14.65
CA ILE A 154 17.00 -15.30 16.01
C ILE A 154 17.68 -13.93 16.21
N SER A 155 18.86 -13.71 15.63
CA SER A 155 19.55 -12.41 15.77
C SER A 155 19.09 -11.38 14.74
N ASP A 156 18.69 -11.84 13.56
CA ASP A 156 18.51 -10.96 12.41
C ASP A 156 17.04 -10.66 12.09
N LEU A 157 16.09 -11.33 12.77
CA LEU A 157 14.65 -11.08 12.62
C LEU A 157 14.01 -10.63 13.93
N VAL A 158 13.05 -9.71 13.82
CA VAL A 158 12.15 -9.36 14.92
C VAL A 158 10.85 -10.13 14.76
N SER A 159 10.68 -11.16 15.59
CA SER A 159 9.53 -12.07 15.54
C SER A 159 8.55 -11.86 16.70
N PRO A 160 7.25 -12.14 16.50
CA PRO A 160 6.28 -12.15 17.59
C PRO A 160 6.49 -13.36 18.53
N SER A 161 6.06 -13.22 19.78
CA SER A 161 6.01 -14.35 20.72
C SER A 161 5.13 -15.48 20.18
N GLY A 162 5.62 -16.72 20.27
CA GLY A 162 4.91 -17.92 19.81
C GLY A 162 5.14 -18.29 18.35
N ALA A 163 5.89 -17.51 17.58
CA ALA A 163 6.35 -17.92 16.25
C ALA A 163 7.34 -19.07 16.36
N THR A 164 7.18 -20.08 15.50
CA THR A 164 8.18 -21.15 15.33
C THR A 164 8.76 -21.17 13.92
N HIS A 165 8.06 -20.60 12.94
CA HIS A 165 8.48 -20.53 11.55
C HIS A 165 8.16 -19.17 10.94
N PHE A 166 8.81 -18.87 9.82
CA PHE A 166 8.52 -17.70 9.00
C PHE A 166 8.57 -18.05 7.51
N GLN A 167 7.96 -17.21 6.69
CA GLN A 167 8.14 -17.22 5.24
C GLN A 167 8.56 -15.83 4.77
N LEU A 168 9.49 -15.81 3.83
CA LEU A 168 9.81 -14.62 3.06
C LEU A 168 8.87 -14.56 1.87
N VAL A 169 8.34 -13.39 1.59
CA VAL A 169 7.34 -13.19 0.54
C VAL A 169 7.83 -12.13 -0.42
N MET A 170 7.73 -12.43 -1.70
CA MET A 170 8.08 -11.49 -2.75
C MET A 170 6.89 -11.31 -3.69
N ALA A 171 6.68 -10.10 -4.15
CA ALA A 171 5.79 -9.84 -5.27
C ALA A 171 6.42 -8.88 -6.29
N GLY A 172 6.04 -9.07 -7.54
CA GLY A 172 6.29 -8.15 -8.64
C GLY A 172 4.94 -7.62 -9.11
N MET A 173 4.87 -6.32 -9.39
CA MET A 173 3.67 -5.66 -9.88
C MET A 173 4.02 -4.75 -11.06
N ALA A 174 3.24 -4.82 -12.13
CA ALA A 174 3.29 -3.90 -13.25
C ALA A 174 1.95 -3.13 -13.35
N PRO A 175 1.80 -1.97 -12.67
CA PRO A 175 0.56 -1.22 -12.68
C PRO A 175 0.46 -0.30 -13.89
N ASN A 176 -0.64 -0.42 -14.63
CA ASN A 176 -1.07 0.58 -15.60
C ASN A 176 -2.06 1.54 -14.94
N PHE A 177 -1.58 2.74 -14.56
CA PHE A 177 -2.42 3.72 -13.87
C PHE A 177 -3.44 4.43 -14.78
N ASP A 178 -3.30 4.35 -16.10
CA ASP A 178 -4.24 4.97 -17.05
C ASP A 178 -5.47 4.08 -17.26
N ASN A 179 -5.24 2.78 -17.49
CA ASN A 179 -6.30 1.80 -17.71
C ASN A 179 -6.80 1.14 -16.42
N LEU A 180 -6.16 1.44 -15.28
CA LEU A 180 -6.49 0.87 -13.97
C LEU A 180 -6.45 -0.66 -13.97
N SER A 181 -5.43 -1.23 -14.60
CA SER A 181 -5.12 -2.65 -14.60
C SER A 181 -3.71 -2.88 -14.05
N SER A 182 -3.43 -4.10 -13.61
CA SER A 182 -2.10 -4.47 -13.15
C SER A 182 -1.86 -5.94 -13.36
N GLU A 183 -0.66 -6.28 -13.77
CA GLU A 183 -0.11 -7.62 -13.63
C GLU A 183 0.52 -7.74 -12.24
N VAL A 184 0.29 -8.87 -11.55
CA VAL A 184 0.94 -9.19 -10.27
C VAL A 184 1.32 -10.66 -10.26
N GLN A 185 2.55 -10.93 -9.83
CA GLN A 185 3.03 -12.27 -9.51
C GLN A 185 3.64 -12.25 -8.12
N SER A 186 3.46 -13.33 -7.36
CA SER A 186 4.00 -13.43 -6.01
C SER A 186 4.54 -14.84 -5.76
N THR A 187 5.60 -14.92 -4.97
CA THR A 187 6.19 -16.18 -4.51
C THR A 187 6.47 -16.10 -3.01
N ARG A 188 6.59 -17.27 -2.38
CA ARG A 188 6.96 -17.43 -0.97
C ARG A 188 8.12 -18.41 -0.87
N SER A 189 9.00 -18.19 0.09
CA SER A 189 9.98 -19.22 0.49
C SER A 189 9.26 -20.45 1.07
N ALA A 190 10.01 -21.52 1.30
CA ALA A 190 9.57 -22.56 2.22
C ALA A 190 9.29 -21.96 3.62
N PHE A 191 8.56 -22.70 4.46
CA PHE A 191 8.51 -22.40 5.89
C PHE A 191 9.89 -22.63 6.49
N LEU A 192 10.53 -21.55 6.90
CA LEU A 192 11.88 -21.57 7.48
C LEU A 192 11.76 -21.58 9.02
N PRO A 193 12.53 -22.44 9.71
CA PRO A 193 12.46 -22.53 11.16
C PRO A 193 13.05 -21.27 11.81
N LEU A 194 12.32 -20.70 12.76
CA LEU A 194 12.77 -19.56 13.58
C LEU A 194 13.62 -20.10 14.73
N THR A 195 14.88 -20.42 14.43
CA THR A 195 15.83 -21.00 15.38
C THR A 195 17.18 -20.33 15.27
N ASN A 196 18.09 -20.62 16.22
CA ASN A 196 19.42 -20.03 16.23
C ASN A 196 20.40 -20.66 15.21
N SER A 197 19.93 -21.60 14.38
CA SER A 197 20.74 -22.15 13.29
C SER A 197 20.73 -21.21 12.09
N ILE A 198 21.88 -21.10 11.41
CA ILE A 198 21.99 -20.32 10.18
C ILE A 198 21.02 -20.87 9.13
N ALA A 199 20.10 -20.03 8.68
CA ALA A 199 19.26 -20.29 7.53
C ALA A 199 20.09 -20.08 6.26
N ALA A 200 20.01 -21.03 5.32
CA ALA A 200 20.69 -20.92 4.04
C ALA A 200 20.18 -19.72 3.23
N ALA A 201 21.02 -19.23 2.31
CA ALA A 201 20.65 -18.16 1.39
C ALA A 201 19.34 -18.46 0.65
N GLN A 202 18.51 -17.43 0.49
CA GLN A 202 17.20 -17.50 -0.16
C GLN A 202 17.20 -16.65 -1.43
N THR A 203 16.70 -17.22 -2.52
CA THR A 203 16.45 -16.49 -3.76
C THR A 203 14.98 -16.59 -4.09
N LEU A 204 14.30 -15.44 -4.08
CA LEU A 204 12.91 -15.34 -4.50
C LEU A 204 12.86 -14.73 -5.89
N THR A 205 12.08 -15.34 -6.78
CA THR A 205 11.94 -14.91 -8.16
C THR A 205 10.48 -14.92 -8.57
N VAL A 206 10.08 -13.88 -9.30
CA VAL A 206 8.80 -13.81 -10.01
C VAL A 206 9.07 -13.36 -11.44
N THR A 207 8.21 -13.77 -12.36
CA THR A 207 8.33 -13.40 -13.77
C THR A 207 7.06 -12.67 -14.19
N LEU A 208 7.19 -11.42 -14.59
CA LEU A 208 6.13 -10.63 -15.20
C LEU A 208 6.27 -10.68 -16.73
N THR A 209 5.32 -10.07 -17.45
CA THR A 209 5.43 -9.91 -18.90
C THR A 209 6.74 -9.20 -19.27
N ALA A 210 7.55 -9.85 -20.10
CA ALA A 210 8.79 -9.32 -20.65
C ALA A 210 8.53 -8.08 -21.51
N ILE A 211 9.50 -7.16 -21.58
CA ILE A 211 9.40 -5.91 -22.35
C ILE A 211 8.11 -5.17 -21.95
N ASN A 212 7.96 -4.98 -20.64
CA ASN A 212 6.81 -4.28 -20.10
C ASN A 212 6.96 -2.77 -20.34
N ASP A 213 5.94 -2.12 -20.86
CA ASP A 213 5.89 -0.65 -21.01
C ASP A 213 5.34 0.04 -19.76
N PHE A 214 5.06 -0.70 -18.67
CA PHE A 214 4.59 -0.13 -17.40
C PHE A 214 5.70 -0.12 -16.35
N PRO A 215 5.56 0.68 -15.29
CA PRO A 215 6.48 0.64 -14.16
C PRO A 215 6.54 -0.77 -13.56
N LEU A 216 7.72 -1.21 -13.13
CA LEU A 216 7.85 -2.47 -12.40
C LEU A 216 8.14 -2.16 -10.94
N VAL A 217 7.29 -2.67 -10.04
CA VAL A 217 7.42 -2.51 -8.59
C VAL A 217 7.73 -3.87 -7.98
N GLN A 218 8.86 -3.95 -7.28
CA GLN A 218 9.29 -5.11 -6.53
C GLN A 218 8.96 -4.93 -5.05
N ILE A 219 8.37 -5.95 -4.44
CA ILE A 219 7.89 -5.95 -3.06
C ILE A 219 8.52 -7.13 -2.33
N LEU A 220 8.95 -6.91 -1.09
CA LEU A 220 9.47 -7.93 -0.17
C LEU A 220 8.77 -7.82 1.17
N GLY A 221 8.51 -8.96 1.79
CA GLY A 221 7.94 -9.04 3.13
C GLY A 221 8.28 -10.33 3.86
N ILE A 222 7.78 -10.41 5.09
CA ILE A 222 7.93 -11.55 5.99
C ILE A 222 6.62 -11.82 6.72
N GLU A 223 6.28 -13.09 6.85
CA GLU A 223 5.10 -13.61 7.53
C GLU A 223 5.52 -14.63 8.59
N PHE A 224 4.92 -14.59 9.78
CA PHE A 224 5.24 -15.51 10.88
C PHE A 224 4.14 -16.54 11.16
N PHE A 225 4.57 -17.75 11.52
CA PHE A 225 3.72 -18.91 11.69
C PHE A 225 4.07 -19.67 12.97
N GLN A 226 3.08 -20.38 13.50
CA GLN A 226 3.24 -21.39 14.54
C GLN A 226 3.01 -22.78 13.94
N GLU A 227 3.99 -23.66 14.11
CA GLU A 227 3.86 -25.07 13.76
C GLU A 227 3.17 -25.84 14.91
N VAL A 228 2.13 -26.60 14.58
CA VAL A 228 1.49 -27.55 15.49
C VAL A 228 1.25 -28.85 14.74
N ASN A 229 1.86 -29.95 15.18
CA ASN A 229 1.73 -31.28 14.58
C ASN A 229 2.04 -31.32 13.07
N GLY A 230 3.08 -30.61 12.62
CA GLY A 230 3.49 -30.56 11.21
C GLY A 230 2.63 -29.66 10.32
N GLN A 231 1.70 -28.90 10.90
CA GLN A 231 0.89 -27.90 10.19
C GLN A 231 1.26 -26.48 10.62
N TYR A 232 1.33 -25.55 9.66
CA TYR A 232 1.72 -24.17 9.89
C TYR A 232 0.50 -23.26 9.96
N TYR A 233 0.31 -22.60 11.09
CA TYR A 233 -0.79 -21.67 11.32
C TYR A 233 -0.27 -20.23 11.33
N PRO A 234 -0.86 -19.31 10.55
CA PRO A 234 -0.47 -17.91 10.59
C PRO A 234 -0.79 -17.33 11.96
N LEU A 235 0.13 -16.53 12.50
CA LEU A 235 -0.15 -15.81 13.74
C LEU A 235 -1.11 -14.65 13.47
N ASN A 236 -2.19 -14.58 14.25
CA ASN A 236 -3.19 -13.50 14.14
C ASN A 236 -2.65 -12.13 14.61
N ASN A 237 -1.41 -12.05 15.08
CA ASN A 237 -0.74 -10.80 15.41
C ASN A 237 -0.01 -10.24 14.18
N PHE A 238 -0.75 -9.59 13.30
CA PHE A 238 -0.21 -9.00 12.06
C PHE A 238 0.66 -7.75 12.29
N SER A 239 0.86 -7.33 13.54
CA SER A 239 1.73 -6.19 13.90
C SER A 239 3.22 -6.48 13.70
N PHE A 240 3.60 -7.72 13.40
CA PHE A 240 4.99 -8.12 13.17
C PHE A 240 5.28 -8.51 11.71
N ASN A 241 4.25 -8.66 10.87
CA ASN A 241 4.45 -8.97 9.47
C ASN A 241 4.80 -7.68 8.73
N ALA A 242 5.96 -7.66 8.06
CA ALA A 242 6.44 -6.48 7.34
C ALA A 242 6.33 -6.70 5.83
N LEU A 243 5.99 -5.66 5.08
CA LEU A 243 5.89 -5.68 3.63
C LEU A 243 6.24 -4.30 3.07
N LYS A 244 7.13 -4.26 2.09
CA LYS A 244 7.71 -3.03 1.57
C LYS A 244 7.90 -3.07 0.06
N MET A 245 7.67 -1.95 -0.61
CA MET A 245 8.16 -1.72 -1.99
C MET A 245 9.68 -1.49 -1.93
N ILE A 246 10.48 -2.45 -2.37
CA ILE A 246 11.94 -2.44 -2.23
C ILE A 246 12.69 -1.99 -3.49
N GLY A 247 12.04 -2.06 -4.65
CA GLY A 247 12.64 -1.68 -5.92
C GLY A 247 11.58 -1.16 -6.89
N VAL A 248 11.94 -0.16 -7.68
CA VAL A 248 11.09 0.39 -8.74
C VAL A 248 11.96 0.60 -9.96
N SER A 249 11.49 0.12 -11.11
CA SER A 249 12.01 0.51 -12.41
C SER A 249 10.94 1.33 -13.12
N SER A 250 11.21 2.63 -13.27
CA SER A 250 10.49 3.46 -14.23
C SER A 250 10.75 2.93 -15.65
N GLU A 251 9.83 3.24 -16.56
CA GLU A 251 9.99 3.05 -18.01
C GLU A 251 11.32 3.62 -18.52
#